data_AF-A0A970X1J9-F1
#
_entry.id   AF-A0A970X1J9-F1
#
_cell.length_a   1.000
_cell.length_b   1.000
_cell.length_c   1.000
_cell.angle_alpha   90.00
_cell.angle_beta   90.00
_cell.angle_gamma   90.00
#
_symmetry.space_group_name_H-M   'P 1'
#
loop_
_entity.id
_entity.type
_entity.pdbx_description
1 polymer ?
#
loop_
_entity_poly.entity_id
_entity_poly.type
_entity_poly.pdbx_seq_one_letter_code
_entity_poly.pdbx_strand_id
1 'polypeptide(L)'
;MSKLHRYAFSDLYDMTSGISSTKEQAGHGAPFVSFSTVFNNYFLPDELTDLMDTSEREQEVYSIKKGDILITRTSETVDELAMSCVALKDYPKATYSGFVKRLRPKTE
;
A
#
# COMPACT_ATOMS: atom_id res chain seq x y z
N MET A 1 16.96 31.84 6.42
CA MET A 1 15.75 30.99 6.49
C MET A 1 15.69 30.18 5.21
N SER A 2 15.67 28.85 5.30
CA SER A 2 15.47 28.01 4.11
C SER A 2 14.06 28.27 3.55
N LYS A 3 13.96 28.44 2.23
CA LYS A 3 12.68 28.66 1.55
C LYS A 3 11.95 27.31 1.49
N LEU A 4 10.82 27.18 2.18
CA LEU A 4 9.99 25.98 2.10
C LEU A 4 9.15 26.02 0.82
N HIS A 5 9.24 24.97 0.02
CA HIS A 5 8.44 24.80 -1.18
C HIS A 5 7.23 23.92 -0.87
N ARG A 6 6.05 24.30 -1.39
CA ARG A 6 4.80 23.54 -1.25
C ARG A 6 4.53 22.81 -2.55
N TYR A 7 4.24 21.52 -2.46
CA TYR A 7 3.88 20.67 -3.59
C TYR A 7 2.60 19.91 -3.26
N ALA A 8 1.73 19.69 -4.27
CA ALA A 8 0.63 18.76 -4.08
C ALA A 8 1.19 17.33 -4.16
N PHE A 9 0.63 16.40 -3.38
CA PHE A 9 1.05 15.01 -3.45
C PHE A 9 0.85 14.41 -4.84
N SER A 10 -0.18 14.83 -5.57
CA SER A 10 -0.41 14.44 -6.96
C SER A 10 0.71 14.85 -7.92
N ASP A 11 1.48 15.87 -7.57
CA ASP A 11 2.61 16.31 -8.40
C ASP A 11 3.81 15.38 -8.21
N LEU A 12 3.91 14.74 -7.05
CA LEU A 12 5.06 13.92 -6.64
C LEU A 12 4.78 12.42 -6.71
N TYR A 13 3.52 11.99 -6.64
CA TYR A 13 3.14 10.58 -6.51
C TYR A 13 1.97 10.19 -7.42
N ASP A 14 2.02 8.97 -7.95
CA ASP A 14 0.87 8.28 -8.51
C ASP A 14 0.12 7.55 -7.39
N MET A 15 -1.16 7.88 -7.22
CA MET A 15 -1.95 7.45 -6.06
C MET A 15 -3.10 6.52 -6.44
N THR A 16 -3.14 5.32 -5.86
CA THR A 16 -4.15 4.30 -6.19
C THR A 16 -4.70 3.62 -4.94
N SER A 17 -6.00 3.28 -4.93
CA SER A 17 -6.57 2.37 -3.93
C SER A 17 -6.17 0.93 -4.24
N GLY A 18 -6.21 0.06 -3.24
CA GLY A 18 -6.02 -1.38 -3.44
C GLY A 18 -7.30 -2.09 -3.88
N ILE A 19 -7.27 -3.42 -3.79
CA ILE A 19 -8.33 -4.32 -4.22
C ILE A 19 -9.51 -4.28 -3.24
N SER A 20 -10.71 -4.12 -3.76
CA SER A 20 -11.95 -4.42 -3.03
C SER A 20 -12.23 -5.92 -3.13
N SER A 21 -11.71 -6.70 -2.17
CA SER A 21 -11.85 -8.16 -2.17
C SER A 21 -13.09 -8.64 -1.42
N THR A 22 -13.53 -9.85 -1.74
CA THR A 22 -14.54 -10.59 -0.99
C THR A 22 -13.90 -11.53 0.03
N LYS A 23 -14.72 -12.10 0.93
CA LYS A 23 -14.22 -13.02 1.97
C LYS A 23 -13.65 -14.30 1.39
N GLU A 24 -14.24 -14.75 0.28
CA GLU A 24 -13.88 -16.00 -0.39
C GLU A 24 -12.48 -15.93 -0.98
N GLN A 25 -11.98 -14.74 -1.33
CA GLN A 25 -10.63 -14.55 -1.87
C GLN A 25 -9.55 -14.65 -0.79
N ALA A 26 -9.89 -14.54 0.50
CA ALA A 26 -8.89 -14.46 1.56
C ALA A 26 -8.25 -15.83 1.88
N GLY A 27 -6.98 -15.81 2.29
CA GLY A 27 -6.28 -16.97 2.88
C GLY A 27 -5.64 -17.93 1.88
N HIS A 28 -5.67 -17.63 0.58
CA HIS A 28 -4.98 -18.40 -0.45
C HIS A 28 -4.61 -17.52 -1.65
N GLY A 29 -3.87 -18.06 -2.62
CA GLY A 29 -3.47 -17.32 -3.82
C GLY A 29 -2.11 -16.63 -3.66
N ALA A 30 -2.07 -15.31 -3.90
CA ALA A 30 -0.84 -14.52 -3.92
C ALA A 30 -0.66 -13.69 -2.64
N PRO A 31 0.57 -13.22 -2.34
CA PRO A 31 0.83 -12.37 -1.18
C PRO A 31 -0.06 -11.13 -1.12
N PHE A 32 -0.49 -10.76 0.07
CA PHE A 32 -1.40 -9.66 0.28
C PHE A 32 -0.95 -8.76 1.43
N VAL A 33 -1.12 -7.45 1.25
CA VAL A 33 -0.92 -6.45 2.29
C VAL A 33 -2.27 -5.98 2.80
N SER A 34 -2.64 -6.46 3.99
CA SER A 34 -3.85 -6.06 4.68
C SER A 34 -3.74 -4.66 5.28
N PHE A 35 -4.89 -4.09 5.67
CA PHE A 35 -4.93 -2.85 6.45
C PHE A 35 -4.08 -2.96 7.72
N SER A 36 -4.22 -4.08 8.46
CA SER A 36 -3.49 -4.33 9.70
C SER A 36 -1.98 -4.37 9.49
N THR A 37 -1.51 -4.94 8.38
CA THR A 37 -0.07 -4.93 8.03
C THR A 37 0.45 -3.51 7.85
N VAL A 38 -0.28 -2.64 7.15
CA VAL A 38 0.12 -1.22 6.98
C VAL A 38 0.03 -0.45 8.28
N PHE A 39 -1.00 -0.69 9.08
CA PHE A 39 -1.26 0.01 10.32
C PHE A 39 -0.16 -0.25 11.37
N ASN A 40 0.30 -1.50 11.49
CA ASN A 40 1.19 -1.92 12.56
C ASN A 40 2.68 -1.84 12.22
N ASN A 41 3.05 -1.43 11.00
CA ASN A 41 4.45 -1.47 10.55
C ASN A 41 4.86 -0.16 9.87
N TYR A 42 6.07 0.32 10.19
CA TYR A 42 6.70 1.43 9.45
C TYR A 42 7.27 0.98 8.10
N PHE A 43 7.70 -0.27 8.02
CA PHE A 43 8.25 -0.89 6.82
C PHE A 43 7.51 -2.20 6.58
N LEU A 44 7.22 -2.51 5.32
CA LEU A 44 6.59 -3.80 5.02
C LEU A 44 7.50 -4.94 5.51
N PRO A 45 6.92 -5.97 6.14
CA PRO A 45 7.66 -7.15 6.54
C PRO A 45 8.41 -7.78 5.35
N ASP A 46 9.47 -8.53 5.65
CA ASP A 46 10.19 -9.23 4.59
C ASP A 46 9.35 -10.34 3.92
N GLU A 47 8.47 -10.96 4.70
CA GLU A 47 7.54 -11.99 4.24
C GLU A 47 6.10 -11.56 4.57
N LEU A 48 5.22 -11.66 3.59
CA LEU A 48 3.80 -11.36 3.76
C LEU A 48 3.05 -12.67 4.02
N THR A 49 2.47 -12.79 5.22
CA THR A 49 1.74 -13.99 5.63
C THR A 49 0.30 -14.03 5.11
N ASP A 50 -0.28 -12.86 4.88
CA ASP A 50 -1.63 -12.75 4.34
C ASP A 50 -1.63 -13.11 2.85
N LEU A 51 -2.64 -13.85 2.42
CA LEU A 51 -2.83 -14.26 1.03
C LEU A 51 -4.20 -13.80 0.52
N MET A 52 -4.25 -13.46 -0.77
CA MET A 52 -5.48 -13.11 -1.48
C MET A 52 -5.49 -13.72 -2.89
N ASP A 53 -6.62 -14.32 -3.25
CA ASP A 53 -6.85 -14.81 -4.60
C ASP A 53 -7.05 -13.62 -5.54
N THR A 54 -6.08 -13.43 -6.43
CA THR A 54 -5.98 -12.27 -7.31
C THR A 54 -5.52 -12.68 -8.69
N SER A 55 -6.14 -12.10 -9.70
CA SER A 55 -5.78 -12.29 -11.10
C SER A 55 -4.44 -11.62 -11.44
N GLU A 56 -3.77 -12.07 -12.51
CA GLU A 56 -2.53 -11.43 -13.00
C GLU A 56 -2.73 -9.93 -13.27
N ARG A 57 -3.89 -9.55 -13.84
CA ARG A 57 -4.25 -8.15 -14.06
C ARG A 57 -4.31 -7.34 -12.76
N GLU A 58 -4.85 -7.91 -11.69
CA GLU A 58 -4.88 -7.25 -10.39
C GLU A 58 -3.49 -7.14 -9.77
N GLN A 59 -2.66 -8.18 -9.92
CA GLN A 59 -1.27 -8.17 -9.47
C GLN A 59 -0.44 -7.10 -10.19
N GLU A 60 -0.71 -6.83 -11.47
CA GLU A 60 -0.06 -5.74 -12.21
C GLU A 60 -0.52 -4.36 -11.72
N VAL A 61 -1.83 -4.12 -11.70
CA VAL A 61 -2.44 -2.82 -11.35
C VAL A 61 -2.10 -2.44 -9.90
N TYR A 62 -2.25 -3.39 -8.98
CA TYR A 62 -2.06 -3.19 -7.54
C TYR A 62 -0.71 -3.71 -7.05
N SER A 63 0.26 -3.84 -7.96
CA SER A 63 1.64 -4.22 -7.63
C SER A 63 2.25 -3.34 -6.54
N ILE A 64 3.08 -3.93 -5.70
CA ILE A 64 3.85 -3.23 -4.67
C ILE A 64 5.33 -3.29 -5.04
N LYS A 65 5.93 -2.13 -5.21
CA LYS A 65 7.32 -1.94 -5.64
C LYS A 65 8.11 -1.20 -4.58
N LYS A 66 9.43 -1.36 -4.62
CA LYS A 66 10.36 -0.61 -3.77
C LYS A 66 10.10 0.89 -3.88
N GLY A 67 10.01 1.54 -2.73
CA GLY A 67 9.75 2.98 -2.61
C GLY A 67 8.26 3.35 -2.56
N ASP A 68 7.35 2.41 -2.75
CA ASP A 68 5.93 2.67 -2.51
C ASP A 68 5.67 3.00 -1.04
N ILE A 69 4.84 4.01 -0.81
CA ILE A 69 4.33 4.38 0.50
C ILE A 69 2.87 3.96 0.58
N LEU A 70 2.54 3.13 1.55
CA LEU A 70 1.18 2.67 1.83
C LEU A 70 0.64 3.45 3.04
N ILE A 71 -0.59 3.94 2.93
CA ILE A 71 -1.23 4.78 3.95
C ILE A 71 -2.64 4.28 4.26
N THR A 72 -2.97 4.19 5.55
CA THR A 72 -4.35 3.89 5.98
C THR A 72 -5.29 5.07 5.66
N ARG A 73 -6.46 4.79 5.08
CA ARG A 73 -7.42 5.85 4.69
C ARG A 73 -8.28 6.35 5.84
N THR A 74 -8.50 5.52 6.84
CA THR A 74 -9.44 5.73 7.93
C THR A 74 -8.83 5.22 9.22
N SER A 75 -9.25 5.83 10.32
CA SER A 75 -8.92 5.40 11.67
C SER A 75 -10.10 5.70 12.59
N GLU A 76 -10.16 5.00 13.72
CA GLU A 76 -11.09 5.29 14.80
C GLU A 76 -10.64 6.51 15.62
N THR A 77 -9.32 6.74 15.72
CA THR A 77 -8.72 7.87 16.44
C THR A 77 -7.90 8.76 15.52
N VAL A 78 -7.76 10.04 15.89
CA VAL A 78 -7.00 11.02 15.08
C VAL A 78 -5.51 10.68 15.05
N ASP A 79 -4.95 10.21 16.16
CA ASP A 79 -3.53 9.90 16.28
C ASP A 79 -3.10 8.70 15.41
N GLU A 80 -4.07 7.87 15.05
CA GLU A 80 -3.89 6.67 14.23
C GLU A 80 -4.33 6.89 12.77
N LEU A 81 -4.66 8.15 12.40
CA LEU A 81 -5.01 8.49 11.03
C LEU A 81 -3.77 8.56 10.15
N ALA A 82 -3.89 8.03 8.94
CA ALA A 82 -2.83 8.09 7.93
C ALA A 82 -1.50 7.45 8.38
N MET A 83 -1.59 6.34 9.11
CA MET A 83 -0.43 5.49 9.39
C MET A 83 0.23 5.09 8.09
N SER A 84 1.54 5.27 8.01
CA SER A 84 2.32 5.04 6.80
C SER A 84 3.30 3.89 6.95
N CYS A 85 3.43 3.10 5.88
CA CYS A 85 4.29 1.95 5.77
C CYS A 85 5.03 1.97 4.43
N VAL A 86 6.35 1.77 4.43
CA VAL A 86 7.18 1.85 3.22
C VAL A 86 7.60 0.47 2.73
N ALA A 87 7.48 0.24 1.42
CA ALA A 87 8.04 -0.95 0.76
C ALA A 87 9.54 -0.76 0.50
N LEU A 88 10.40 -1.50 1.22
CA LEU A 88 11.86 -1.39 1.06
C LEU A 88 12.43 -2.25 -0.08
N LYS A 89 11.63 -3.14 -0.63
CA LYS A 89 11.93 -4.02 -1.77
C LYS A 89 10.69 -4.20 -2.65
N ASP A 90 10.87 -4.82 -3.81
CA ASP A 90 9.75 -5.28 -4.63
C ASP A 90 9.09 -6.50 -3.98
N TYR A 91 7.77 -6.57 -4.08
CA TYR A 91 6.98 -7.71 -3.58
C TYR A 91 6.27 -8.36 -4.78
N PRO A 92 6.91 -9.34 -5.46
CA PRO A 92 6.36 -9.96 -6.66
C PRO A 92 4.97 -10.53 -6.43
N LYS A 93 4.04 -10.24 -7.34
CA LYS A 93 2.62 -10.66 -7.30
C LYS A 93 1.83 -10.15 -6.09
N ALA A 94 2.44 -9.37 -5.20
CA ALA A 94 1.75 -8.88 -4.04
C ALA A 94 0.76 -7.77 -4.41
N THR A 95 -0.40 -7.81 -3.76
CA THR A 95 -1.44 -6.79 -3.87
C THR A 95 -1.78 -6.26 -2.48
N TYR A 96 -2.59 -5.21 -2.40
CA TYR A 96 -2.92 -4.57 -1.13
C TYR A 96 -4.41 -4.25 -1.01
N SER A 97 -4.85 -4.07 0.23
CA SER A 97 -6.24 -3.82 0.57
C SER A 97 -6.79 -2.53 -0.03
N GLY A 98 -8.06 -2.55 -0.45
CA GLY A 98 -8.81 -1.37 -0.83
C GLY A 98 -8.94 -0.32 0.28
N PHE A 99 -8.72 -0.68 1.55
CA PHE A 99 -8.67 0.27 2.67
C PHE A 99 -7.34 1.03 2.80
N VAL A 100 -6.36 0.71 1.95
CA VAL A 100 -5.05 1.33 1.88
C VAL A 100 -4.91 2.16 0.60
N LYS A 101 -4.25 3.31 0.70
CA LYS A 101 -3.75 4.06 -0.46
C LYS A 101 -2.27 3.78 -0.67
N ARG A 102 -1.89 3.54 -1.92
CA ARG A 102 -0.49 3.51 -2.36
C ARG A 102 -0.15 4.85 -2.99
N LEU A 103 0.98 5.42 -2.56
CA LEU A 103 1.65 6.56 -3.17
C LEU A 103 2.94 6.02 -3.78
N ARG A 104 3.01 5.97 -5.11
CA ARG A 104 4.21 5.59 -5.84
C ARG A 104 4.94 6.85 -6.28
N PRO A 105 6.20 7.09 -5.86
CA PRO A 105 6.95 8.25 -6.31
C PRO A 105 7.02 8.30 -7.83
N LYS A 106 6.75 9.47 -8.42
CA LYS A 106 7.00 9.72 -9.83
C LYS A 106 8.51 9.81 -10.01
N THR A 107 9.08 8.83 -10.68
CA THR A 107 10.43 8.94 -11.22
C THR A 107 10.31 9.72 -12.53
N GLU A 108 10.91 10.90 -12.60
CA GLU A 108 11.04 11.67 -13.84
C GLU A 108 11.57 10.83 -15.02
#